data_AF-A0A5C8TRJ7-F1
#
_entry.id   AF-A0A5C8TRJ7-F1
#
_cell.length_a   1.000
_cell.length_b   1.000
_cell.length_c   1.000
_cell.angle_alpha   90.00
_cell.angle_beta   90.00
_cell.angle_gamma   90.00
#
_symmetry.space_group_name_H-M   'P 1'
#
loop_
_entity.id
_entity.type
_entity.pdbx_description
1 polymer ?
#
loop_
_entity_poly.entity_id
_entity_poly.type
_entity_poly.pdbx_seq_one_letter_code
_entity_poly.pdbx_strand_id
1 'polypeptide(L)'
;MRSSDEPVPMIELHRIVHAARVYLELHWPAWHARWGPPPPACASQWTCVRSSLFIQKSLAHANISAVIVSGVPTSRDRCGFFDGLTWNSHAWVRTNQTIVDVTADQFAAAAVIITAISDGRYREGIGTEARLPVGTSPIRAVDAIWPTWVEVMRGI
;
A
#
# COMPACT_ATOMS: atom_id res chain seq x y z
N MET A 1 -0.56 24.00 16.94
CA MET A 1 0.07 23.58 15.67
C MET A 1 1.05 22.47 16.04
N ARG A 2 0.73 21.20 15.80
CA ARG A 2 1.64 20.10 16.13
C ARG A 2 2.84 20.18 15.19
N SER A 3 4.04 20.09 15.75
CA SER A 3 5.30 20.08 14.99
C SER A 3 5.33 18.85 14.09
N SER A 4 5.87 18.99 12.88
CA SER A 4 5.99 17.94 11.85
C SER A 4 6.92 16.76 12.22
N ASP A 5 7.48 16.77 13.43
CA ASP A 5 8.45 15.81 13.96
C ASP A 5 7.94 14.98 15.15
N GLU A 6 6.67 15.10 15.58
CA GLU A 6 6.13 14.15 16.55
C GLU A 6 6.06 12.75 15.90
N PRO A 7 6.70 11.72 16.48
CA PRO A 7 6.60 10.37 15.97
C PRO A 7 5.13 9.96 15.96
N VAL A 8 4.67 9.46 14.81
CA VAL A 8 3.32 8.89 14.65
C VAL A 8 3.10 7.91 15.80
N PRO A 9 1.98 7.98 16.54
CA PRO A 9 1.70 7.00 17.58
C PRO A 9 1.70 5.60 16.94
N MET A 10 2.75 4.82 17.20
CA MET A 10 2.97 3.53 16.53
C MET A 10 1.79 2.59 16.73
N ILE A 11 1.13 2.66 17.88
CA ILE A 11 -0.09 1.91 18.19
C ILE A 11 -1.20 2.22 17.19
N GLU A 12 -1.45 3.51 16.91
CA GLU A 12 -2.53 3.93 16.00
C GLU A 12 -2.22 3.58 14.55
N LEU A 13 -0.96 3.75 14.13
CA LEU A 13 -0.49 3.32 12.82
C LEU A 13 -0.74 1.83 12.61
N HIS A 14 -0.30 0.99 13.55
CA HIS A 14 -0.53 -0.46 13.49
C HIS A 14 -2.02 -0.78 13.45
N ARG A 15 -2.83 -0.16 14.33
CA ARG A 15 -4.29 -0.38 14.38
C ARG A 15 -4.94 -0.13 13.03
N ILE A 16 -4.70 1.03 12.43
CA ILE A 16 -5.28 1.42 11.14
C ILE A 16 -4.83 0.47 10.03
N VAL A 17 -3.53 0.18 9.95
CA VAL A 17 -2.98 -0.64 8.86
C VAL A 17 -3.48 -2.07 8.92
N HIS A 18 -3.55 -2.67 10.11
CA HIS A 18 -4.08 -4.03 10.26
C HIS A 18 -5.59 -4.08 10.00
N ALA A 19 -6.37 -3.10 10.49
CA ALA A 19 -7.79 -3.01 10.17
C ALA A 19 -8.03 -2.83 8.67
N ALA A 20 -7.22 -1.99 8.02
CA ALA A 20 -7.29 -1.76 6.58
C ALA A 20 -6.94 -3.03 5.79
N ARG A 21 -5.94 -3.81 6.20
CA ARG A 21 -5.62 -5.10 5.57
C ARG A 21 -6.82 -6.04 5.60
N VAL A 22 -7.42 -6.25 6.77
CA VAL A 22 -8.59 -7.13 6.93
C VAL A 22 -9.75 -6.64 6.06
N TYR A 23 -10.00 -5.33 6.06
CA TYR A 23 -11.06 -4.73 5.25
C TYR A 23 -10.80 -4.92 3.75
N LEU A 24 -9.57 -4.69 3.29
CA LEU A 24 -9.19 -4.84 1.88
C LEU A 24 -9.34 -6.28 1.38
N GLU A 25 -9.07 -7.29 2.21
CA GLU A 25 -9.26 -8.71 1.85
C GLU A 25 -10.71 -9.03 1.46
N LEU A 26 -11.68 -8.32 2.04
CA LEU A 26 -13.10 -8.46 1.68
C LEU A 26 -13.43 -7.88 0.30
N HIS A 27 -12.62 -6.93 -0.18
CA HIS A 27 -12.88 -6.17 -1.40
C HIS A 27 -11.98 -6.58 -2.58
N TRP A 28 -10.84 -7.21 -2.33
CA TRP A 28 -9.94 -7.70 -3.38
C TRP A 28 -10.63 -8.62 -4.40
N PRO A 29 -11.48 -9.59 -4.02
CA PRO A 29 -12.17 -10.44 -5.00
C PRO A 29 -12.99 -9.65 -6.03
N ALA A 30 -13.71 -8.61 -5.58
CA ALA A 30 -14.48 -7.75 -6.47
C ALA A 30 -13.58 -6.90 -7.39
N TRP A 31 -12.40 -6.52 -6.92
CA TRP A 31 -11.39 -5.84 -7.73
C TRP A 31 -10.80 -6.74 -8.81
N HIS A 32 -10.51 -8.01 -8.49
CA HIS A 32 -10.00 -9.01 -9.44
C HIS A 32 -11.03 -9.40 -10.49
N ALA A 33 -12.30 -9.55 -10.11
CA ALA A 33 -13.37 -9.91 -11.04
C ALA A 33 -13.45 -8.96 -12.25
N ARG A 34 -13.03 -7.70 -12.09
CA ARG A 34 -13.00 -6.68 -13.15
C ARG A 34 -11.81 -6.81 -14.11
N TRP A 35 -10.79 -7.59 -13.77
CA TRP A 35 -9.60 -7.81 -14.62
C TRP A 35 -9.74 -9.03 -15.53
N GLY A 36 -10.66 -9.94 -15.22
CA GLY A 36 -10.85 -11.18 -15.97
C GLY A 36 -9.78 -12.23 -15.64
N PRO A 37 -9.79 -13.37 -16.35
CA PRO A 37 -8.83 -14.44 -16.15
C PRO A 37 -7.41 -14.06 -16.62
N PRO A 38 -6.37 -14.69 -16.06
CA PRO A 38 -6.41 -15.71 -15.01
C PRO A 38 -6.69 -15.13 -13.61
N PRO A 39 -7.24 -15.92 -12.68
CA PRO A 39 -7.35 -15.49 -11.30
C PRO A 39 -5.94 -15.25 -10.71
N PRO A 40 -5.82 -14.34 -9.73
CA PRO A 40 -4.55 -14.10 -9.06
C PRO A 40 -4.11 -15.34 -8.27
N ALA A 41 -2.80 -15.54 -8.15
CA ALA A 41 -2.22 -16.61 -7.33
C ALA A 41 -2.40 -16.36 -5.82
N CYS A 42 -2.57 -15.11 -5.40
CA CYS A 42 -2.94 -14.74 -4.04
C CYS A 42 -3.82 -13.49 -3.99
N ALA A 43 -4.52 -13.26 -2.88
CA ALA A 43 -5.52 -12.21 -2.78
C ALA A 43 -4.95 -10.77 -2.89
N SER A 44 -3.68 -10.52 -2.55
CA SER A 44 -3.12 -9.17 -2.67
C SER A 44 -2.54 -8.87 -4.05
N GLN A 45 -2.40 -9.88 -4.92
CA GLN A 45 -1.72 -9.74 -6.21
C GLN A 45 -2.39 -8.69 -7.12
N TRP A 46 -1.56 -7.83 -7.71
CA TRP A 46 -1.95 -6.72 -8.59
C TRP A 46 -2.79 -5.62 -7.91
N THR A 47 -2.97 -5.67 -6.60
CA THR A 47 -3.76 -4.67 -5.85
C THR A 47 -2.92 -3.54 -5.26
N CYS A 48 -1.58 -3.60 -5.34
CA CYS A 48 -0.65 -2.73 -4.60
C CYS A 48 -0.95 -1.23 -4.72
N VAL A 49 -1.27 -0.72 -5.91
CA VAL A 49 -1.63 0.70 -6.11
C VAL A 49 -2.96 1.06 -5.42
N ARG A 50 -4.00 0.23 -5.58
CA ARG A 50 -5.31 0.45 -4.95
C ARG A 50 -5.20 0.35 -3.43
N SER A 51 -4.49 -0.65 -2.93
CA SER A 51 -4.26 -0.87 -1.50
C SER A 51 -3.42 0.27 -0.90
N SER A 52 -2.38 0.75 -1.58
CA SER A 52 -1.58 1.90 -1.13
C SER A 52 -2.38 3.20 -1.10
N LEU A 53 -3.25 3.44 -2.09
CA LEU A 53 -4.20 4.56 -2.07
C LEU A 53 -5.15 4.48 -0.87
N PHE A 54 -5.72 3.30 -0.62
CA PHE A 54 -6.61 3.09 0.51
C PHE A 54 -5.88 3.37 1.84
N ILE A 55 -4.68 2.82 2.02
CA ILE A 55 -3.87 3.05 3.22
C ILE A 55 -3.53 4.53 3.38
N GLN A 56 -3.07 5.20 2.33
CA GLN A 56 -2.80 6.64 2.38
C GLN A 56 -4.04 7.44 2.83
N LYS A 57 -5.21 7.13 2.27
CA LYS A 57 -6.47 7.78 2.62
C LYS A 57 -6.89 7.50 4.06
N SER A 58 -6.72 6.26 4.54
CA SER A 58 -6.99 5.86 5.92
C SER A 58 -6.08 6.56 6.93
N LEU A 59 -4.77 6.67 6.63
CA LEU A 59 -3.82 7.40 7.46
C LEU A 59 -4.12 8.90 7.48
N ALA A 60 -4.44 9.49 6.32
CA ALA A 60 -4.84 10.90 6.24
C ALA A 60 -6.10 11.19 7.06
N HIS A 61 -7.08 10.27 7.08
CA HIS A 61 -8.29 10.39 7.91
C HIS A 61 -7.98 10.42 9.41
N ALA A 62 -6.88 9.79 9.83
CA ALA A 62 -6.36 9.84 11.19
C ALA A 62 -5.33 10.96 11.43
N ASN A 63 -5.19 11.91 10.50
CA ASN A 63 -4.20 13.00 10.53
C ASN A 63 -2.73 12.53 10.51
N ILE A 64 -2.46 11.35 9.92
CA ILE A 64 -1.11 10.82 9.72
C ILE A 64 -0.68 11.10 8.28
N SER A 65 0.35 11.92 8.10
CA SER A 65 0.89 12.25 6.77
C SER A 65 1.63 11.06 6.17
N ALA A 66 1.26 10.70 4.94
CA ALA A 66 1.90 9.63 4.20
C ALA A 66 1.84 9.86 2.69
N VAL A 67 2.83 9.34 1.98
CA VAL A 67 2.92 9.38 0.52
C VAL A 67 2.94 7.98 -0.06
N ILE A 68 2.36 7.81 -1.25
CA ILE A 68 2.52 6.59 -2.02
C ILE A 68 3.88 6.64 -2.69
N VAL A 69 4.62 5.55 -2.57
CA VAL A 69 5.90 5.34 -3.22
C VAL A 69 5.76 4.10 -4.09
N SER A 70 6.47 4.07 -5.22
CA SER A 70 6.50 2.89 -6.08
C SER A 70 7.83 2.74 -6.79
N GLY A 71 8.06 1.54 -7.31
CA GLY A 71 9.18 1.24 -8.18
C GLY A 71 8.76 0.24 -9.24
N VAL A 72 9.17 0.48 -10.48
CA VAL A 72 9.02 -0.45 -11.62
C VAL A 72 10.42 -0.80 -12.11
N PRO A 73 10.92 -2.02 -11.83
CA PRO A 73 12.28 -2.40 -12.18
C PRO A 73 12.47 -2.39 -13.70
N THR A 74 13.64 -1.93 -14.15
CA THR A 74 14.04 -1.93 -15.55
C THR A 74 15.40 -2.61 -15.71
N SER A 75 15.90 -2.73 -16.93
CA SER A 75 17.27 -3.22 -17.16
C SER A 75 18.36 -2.35 -16.52
N ARG A 76 18.04 -1.10 -16.17
CA ARG A 76 18.99 -0.13 -15.61
C ARG A 76 18.71 0.23 -14.16
N ASP A 77 17.49 -0.02 -13.66
CA ASP A 77 17.07 0.38 -12.32
C ASP A 77 16.53 -0.82 -11.53
N ARG A 78 17.05 -0.94 -10.31
CA ARG A 78 16.69 -1.97 -9.34
C ARG A 78 15.78 -1.34 -8.31
N CYS A 79 14.50 -1.23 -8.62
CA CYS A 79 13.49 -0.59 -7.79
C CYS A 79 12.22 -1.44 -7.63
N GLY A 80 11.36 -1.06 -6.69
CA GLY A 80 10.17 -1.80 -6.28
C GLY A 80 10.40 -2.58 -5.00
N PHE A 81 9.93 -3.83 -4.96
CA PHE A 81 10.12 -4.76 -3.83
C PHE A 81 11.07 -5.89 -4.21
N PHE A 82 12.08 -6.14 -3.38
CA PHE A 82 13.02 -7.25 -3.54
C PHE A 82 12.56 -8.46 -2.72
N ASP A 83 12.26 -9.56 -3.40
CA ASP A 83 11.73 -10.80 -2.80
C ASP A 83 12.83 -11.77 -2.29
N GLY A 84 14.10 -11.37 -2.39
CA GLY A 84 15.27 -12.22 -2.11
C GLY A 84 15.94 -12.77 -3.36
N LEU A 85 15.28 -12.73 -4.51
CA LEU A 85 15.78 -13.21 -5.81
C LEU A 85 15.78 -12.09 -6.85
N THR A 86 14.69 -11.34 -6.96
CA THR A 86 14.46 -10.35 -8.02
C THR A 86 13.78 -9.09 -7.50
N TRP A 87 13.91 -8.00 -8.26
CA TRP A 87 13.16 -6.78 -8.03
C TRP A 87 11.83 -6.88 -8.77
N ASN A 88 10.74 -6.56 -8.06
CA ASN A 88 9.37 -6.65 -8.56
C ASN A 88 8.71 -5.27 -8.57
N SER A 89 7.90 -5.00 -9.60
CA SER A 89 7.09 -3.79 -9.68
C SER A 89 6.13 -3.72 -8.50
N HIS A 90 6.20 -2.65 -7.71
CA HIS A 90 5.43 -2.56 -6.47
C HIS A 90 5.14 -1.12 -6.04
N ALA A 91 4.05 -0.96 -5.29
CA ALA A 91 3.65 0.29 -4.64
C ALA A 91 3.39 0.05 -3.15
N TRP A 92 3.82 0.99 -2.32
CA TRP A 92 3.65 0.97 -0.87
C TRP A 92 3.41 2.40 -0.35
N VAL A 93 3.19 2.53 0.96
CA VAL A 93 3.00 3.82 1.63
C VAL A 93 4.20 4.12 2.51
N ARG A 94 4.60 5.39 2.56
CA ARG A 94 5.70 5.88 3.38
C ARG A 94 5.28 7.09 4.21
N THR A 95 5.49 7.05 5.52
CA THR A 95 5.50 8.23 6.40
C THR A 95 6.92 8.80 6.49
N ASN A 96 7.16 9.85 7.27
CA ASN A 96 8.52 10.40 7.41
C ASN A 96 9.58 9.37 7.86
N GLN A 97 9.19 8.36 8.63
CA GLN A 97 10.14 7.40 9.24
C GLN A 97 9.81 5.92 8.95
N THR A 98 8.65 5.63 8.35
CA THR A 98 8.12 4.27 8.28
C THR A 98 7.63 3.91 6.88
N ILE A 99 7.95 2.69 6.43
CA ILE A 99 7.33 2.01 5.30
C ILE A 99 6.15 1.20 5.82
N VAL A 100 5.03 1.29 5.11
CA VAL A 100 3.80 0.55 5.36
C VAL A 100 3.40 -0.15 4.06
N ASP A 101 3.24 -1.47 4.13
CA ASP A 101 2.85 -2.29 3.00
C ASP A 101 1.92 -3.41 3.46
N VAL A 102 0.76 -3.50 2.81
CA VAL A 102 -0.27 -4.51 3.09
C VAL A 102 -0.43 -5.51 1.95
N THR A 103 0.53 -5.55 1.03
CA THR A 103 0.46 -6.34 -0.21
C THR A 103 1.77 -7.05 -0.55
N ALA A 104 2.78 -7.02 0.33
CA ALA A 104 4.07 -7.69 0.12
C ALA A 104 3.96 -9.22 0.08
N ASP A 105 2.88 -9.78 0.63
CA ASP A 105 2.59 -11.21 0.59
C ASP A 105 2.39 -11.76 -0.83
N GLN A 106 2.13 -10.90 -1.83
CA GLN A 106 2.16 -11.30 -3.23
C GLN A 106 3.55 -11.76 -3.71
N PHE A 107 4.59 -11.43 -2.93
CA PHE A 107 5.97 -11.85 -3.13
C PHE A 107 6.44 -12.81 -2.02
N ALA A 108 5.51 -13.54 -1.39
CA ALA A 108 5.76 -14.46 -0.27
C ALA A 108 6.32 -13.81 1.01
N ALA A 109 6.19 -12.49 1.16
CA ALA A 109 6.52 -11.79 2.40
C ALA A 109 5.32 -11.77 3.39
N ALA A 110 5.44 -11.04 4.49
CA ALA A 110 4.36 -10.90 5.45
C ALA A 110 3.17 -10.10 4.88
N ALA A 111 1.95 -10.44 5.31
CA ALA A 111 0.70 -9.78 4.91
C ALA A 111 0.65 -8.28 5.27
N VAL A 112 1.30 -7.90 6.36
CA VAL A 112 1.49 -6.52 6.77
C VAL A 112 2.96 -6.32 7.13
N ILE A 113 3.59 -5.33 6.54
CA ILE A 113 4.94 -4.88 6.86
C ILE A 113 4.86 -3.43 7.30
N ILE A 114 5.30 -3.17 8.53
CA ILE A 114 5.53 -1.84 9.07
C ILE A 114 6.98 -1.82 9.53
N THR A 115 7.83 -1.06 8.83
CA THR A 115 9.29 -1.15 8.98
C THR A 115 9.94 0.22 8.78
N ALA A 116 11.22 0.37 9.11
CA ALA A 116 11.96 1.61 8.89
C ALA A 116 12.14 1.89 7.39
N ILE A 117 12.26 3.18 7.02
CA ILE A 117 12.55 3.59 5.63
C ILE A 117 13.88 3.05 5.07
N SER A 118 14.75 2.52 5.93
CA SER A 118 16.02 1.89 5.56
C SER A 118 15.90 0.41 5.18
N ASP A 119 14.69 -0.16 5.17
CA ASP A 119 14.47 -1.56 4.77
C ASP A 119 14.90 -1.79 3.31
N GLY A 120 16.01 -2.50 3.14
CA GLY A 120 16.66 -2.70 1.85
C GLY A 120 15.85 -3.51 0.83
N ARG A 121 14.71 -4.10 1.25
CA ARG A 121 13.76 -4.74 0.33
C ARG A 121 12.99 -3.74 -0.50
N TYR A 122 12.91 -2.48 -0.07
CA TYR A 122 12.15 -1.44 -0.76
C TYR A 122 13.09 -0.44 -1.43
N ARG A 123 12.81 -0.09 -2.68
CA ARG A 123 13.51 1.00 -3.35
C ARG A 123 12.60 1.76 -4.30
N GLU A 124 12.47 3.06 -4.08
CA GLU A 124 11.71 3.96 -4.96
C GLU A 124 12.35 4.02 -6.36
N GLY A 125 11.53 4.02 -7.40
CA GLY A 125 11.99 4.25 -8.76
C GLY A 125 12.25 5.73 -9.04
N ILE A 126 13.36 6.01 -9.73
CA ILE A 126 13.77 7.37 -10.09
C ILE A 126 13.25 7.71 -11.49
N GLY A 127 12.32 8.66 -11.57
CA GLY A 127 11.69 9.11 -12.82
C GLY A 127 10.29 8.54 -13.02
N THR A 128 9.60 9.01 -14.07
CA THR A 128 8.19 8.65 -14.34
C THR A 128 8.02 7.19 -14.76
N GLU A 129 8.90 6.68 -15.61
CA GLU A 129 8.84 5.30 -16.12
C GLU A 129 9.11 4.23 -15.05
N ALA A 130 9.82 4.62 -13.99
CA ALA A 130 10.14 3.76 -12.85
C ALA A 130 9.05 3.82 -11.76
N ARG A 131 7.88 4.44 -12.02
CA ARG A 131 6.80 4.61 -11.04
C ARG A 131 5.49 4.05 -11.59
N LEU A 132 4.72 3.41 -10.70
CA LEU A 132 3.39 2.93 -11.04
C LEU A 132 2.41 4.11 -11.12
N PRO A 133 1.58 4.19 -12.18
CA PRO A 133 0.64 5.29 -12.33
C PRO A 133 -0.52 5.17 -11.34
N VAL A 134 -0.74 6.24 -10.57
CA VAL A 134 -1.95 6.45 -9.79
C VAL A 134 -3.00 7.11 -10.69
N GLY A 135 -3.73 6.28 -11.45
CA GLY A 135 -4.76 6.74 -12.38
C GLY A 135 -6.17 6.82 -11.79
N THR A 136 -7.12 7.25 -12.62
CA THR A 136 -8.55 7.37 -12.26
C THR A 136 -9.18 6.05 -11.83
N SER A 137 -8.76 4.91 -12.40
CA SER A 137 -9.33 3.60 -12.10
C SER A 137 -9.05 3.15 -10.66
N PRO A 138 -7.80 3.18 -10.17
CA PRO A 138 -7.51 2.94 -8.75
C PRO A 138 -8.25 3.87 -7.79
N ILE A 139 -8.30 5.18 -8.08
CA ILE A 139 -9.00 6.16 -7.25
C ILE A 139 -10.49 5.81 -7.12
N ARG A 140 -11.18 5.56 -8.24
CA ARG A 140 -12.61 5.18 -8.23
C ARG A 140 -12.86 3.90 -7.45
N ALA A 141 -11.96 2.92 -7.52
CA ALA A 141 -12.10 1.65 -6.80
C ALA A 141 -12.01 1.84 -5.29
N VAL A 142 -11.11 2.72 -4.82
CA VAL A 142 -10.96 3.09 -3.40
C VAL A 142 -12.13 3.94 -2.93
N ASP A 143 -12.56 4.92 -3.72
CA ASP A 143 -13.70 5.78 -3.36
C ASP A 143 -15.00 4.99 -3.23
N ALA A 144 -15.20 3.95 -4.04
CA ALA A 144 -16.38 3.09 -3.97
C ALA A 144 -16.51 2.33 -2.64
N ILE A 145 -15.39 2.00 -1.98
CA ILE A 145 -15.39 1.26 -0.71
C ILE A 145 -15.13 2.17 0.51
N TRP A 146 -14.93 3.46 0.31
CA TRP A 146 -14.56 4.39 1.38
C TRP A 146 -15.69 4.67 2.40
N PRO A 147 -16.97 4.85 2.00
CA PRO A 147 -18.03 5.15 2.95
C PRO A 147 -18.18 4.07 4.03
N THR A 148 -18.17 2.79 3.63
CA THR A 148 -18.29 1.65 4.55
C THR A 148 -17.05 1.46 5.43
N TRP A 149 -15.87 1.87 4.97
CA TRP A 149 -14.67 1.91 5.82
C TRP A 149 -14.81 2.91 6.98
N VAL A 150 -15.33 4.11 6.70
CA VAL A 150 -15.54 5.14 7.73
C VAL A 150 -16.52 4.64 8.80
N GLU A 151 -17.53 3.85 8.41
CA GLU A 151 -18.45 3.21 9.36
C GLU A 151 -17.75 2.15 10.22
N VAL A 152 -16.93 1.29 9.60
CA VAL A 152 -16.12 0.29 10.31
C VAL A 152 -15.23 0.97 11.36
N MET A 153 -14.55 2.05 10.99
CA MET A 153 -13.65 2.77 11.91
C MET A 153 -14.36 3.57 13.01
N ARG A 154 -15.67 3.79 12.91
CA ARG A 154 -16.48 4.38 14.01
C ARG A 154 -16.95 3.35 15.02
N GLY A 155 -17.04 2.09 14.61
CA GLY A 155 -17.44 0.98 15.47
C GLY A 155 -16.30 0.32 16.25
N ILE A 156 -15.06 0.77 16.02
CA ILE A 156 -13.82 0.30 16.66
C ILE A 156 -13.21 1.45 17.48
#